data_AF-A0A3A9Z059-F1
#
_entry.id   AF-A0A3A9Z059-F1
#
_cell.length_a   1.000
_cell.length_b   1.000
_cell.length_c   1.000
_cell.angle_alpha   90.00
_cell.angle_beta   90.00
_cell.angle_gamma   90.00
#
_symmetry.space_group_name_H-M   'P 1'
#
loop_
_entity.id
_entity.type
_entity.pdbx_description
1 polymer ?
#
loop_
_entity_poly.entity_id
_entity_poly.type
_entity_poly.pdbx_seq_one_letter_code
_entity_poly.pdbx_strand_id
1 'polypeptide(L)' 'MTIKPRKPWRVILTQNGVQLVEIDHASEAKAYQHVRNALGSGADTARIMQWENGRWWHFETVTAEEVQAARAADRSGAK' A
#
# COMPACT_ATOMS: atom_id res chain seq x y z
N MET A 1 -26.85 -9.14 4.77
CA MET A 1 -25.79 -9.24 5.79
C MET A 1 -24.45 -9.10 5.09
N THR A 2 -23.77 -7.98 5.24
CA THR A 2 -22.46 -7.80 4.61
C THR A 2 -21.41 -8.42 5.50
N ILE A 3 -20.92 -9.61 5.13
CA ILE A 3 -19.93 -10.35 5.91
C ILE A 3 -18.62 -9.56 5.87
N LYS A 4 -18.15 -9.09 7.03
CA LYS A 4 -16.85 -8.41 7.13
C LYS A 4 -15.76 -9.36 6.63
N PRO A 5 -14.95 -8.98 5.63
CA PRO A 5 -13.86 -9.80 5.15
C PRO A 5 -12.84 -9.98 6.26
N ARG A 6 -12.29 -11.20 6.37
CA ARG A 6 -11.21 -11.55 7.31
C ARG A 6 -9.96 -10.69 7.11
N LYS A 7 -9.81 -10.13 5.92
CA LYS A 7 -8.72 -9.25 5.51
C LYS A 7 -9.31 -7.92 5.09
N PRO A 8 -9.42 -6.93 5.99
CA PRO A 8 -10.06 -5.64 5.70
C PRO A 8 -9.14 -4.67 4.97
N TRP A 9 -7.94 -5.09 4.57
CA TRP A 9 -6.98 -4.26 3.85
C TRP A 9 -6.65 -4.92 2.52
N ARG A 10 -6.51 -4.13 1.47
CA ARG A 10 -6.20 -4.58 0.12
C ARG A 10 -5.21 -3.61 -0.50
N VAL A 11 -4.14 -4.13 -1.07
CA VAL A 11 -3.09 -3.35 -1.72
C VAL A 11 -3.09 -3.70 -3.20
N ILE A 12 -3.22 -2.70 -4.06
CA ILE A 12 -3.16 -2.83 -5.51
C ILE A 12 -1.87 -2.16 -5.97
N LEU A 13 -0.95 -2.95 -6.50
CA LEU A 13 0.32 -2.46 -7.04
C LEU A 13 0.19 -2.17 -8.52
N THR A 14 0.71 -1.03 -8.95
CA THR A 14 0.73 -0.61 -10.35
C THR A 14 2.17 -0.28 -10.74
N GLN A 15 2.59 -0.77 -11.90
CA GLN A 15 3.87 -0.46 -12.51
C GLN A 15 3.65 -0.08 -13.98
N ASN A 16 4.17 1.07 -14.38
CA ASN A 16 4.07 1.63 -15.72
C ASN A 16 2.63 1.68 -16.26
N GLY A 17 1.67 2.02 -15.38
CA GLY A 17 0.24 2.06 -15.69
C GLY A 17 -0.47 0.69 -15.73
N VAL A 18 0.25 -0.41 -15.47
CA VAL A 18 -0.29 -1.77 -15.44
C VAL A 18 -0.45 -2.24 -14.00
N GLN A 19 -1.65 -2.71 -13.64
CA GLN A 19 -1.86 -3.36 -12.35
C GLN A 19 -1.08 -4.68 -12.29
N LEU A 20 -0.08 -4.76 -11.43
CA LEU A 20 0.77 -5.95 -11.25
C LEU A 20 0.05 -7.01 -10.43
N VAL A 21 -0.39 -6.64 -9.22
CA VAL A 21 -0.93 -7.58 -8.26
C VAL A 21 -1.86 -6.87 -7.27
N GLU A 22 -2.89 -7.59 -6.84
CA GLU A 22 -3.78 -7.21 -5.75
C GLU A 22 -3.59 -8.20 -4.60
N ILE A 23 -3.27 -7.71 -3.40
CA ILE A 23 -3.03 -8.56 -2.22
C ILE A 23 -3.87 -8.08 -1.05
N ASP A 24 -4.63 -9.00 -0.46
CA ASP A 24 -5.40 -8.75 0.75
C ASP A 24 -4.58 -9.02 2.02
N HIS A 25 -4.69 -8.12 2.99
CA HIS A 25 -4.02 -8.14 4.27
C HIS A 25 -5.01 -8.10 5.45
N ALA A 26 -4.66 -8.82 6.52
CA ALA A 26 -5.44 -8.82 7.76
C ALA A 26 -5.21 -7.57 8.63
N SER A 27 -4.13 -6.82 8.38
CA SER A 27 -3.70 -5.71 9.22
C SER A 27 -3.09 -4.60 8.38
N GLU A 28 -3.34 -3.36 8.79
CA GLU A 28 -2.80 -2.13 8.18
C GLU A 28 -1.27 -2.18 8.08
N ALA A 29 -0.59 -2.49 9.19
CA ALA A 29 0.87 -2.56 9.23
C ALA A 29 1.44 -3.53 8.18
N LYS A 30 0.80 -4.68 7.94
CA LYS A 30 1.23 -5.64 6.91
C LYS A 30 0.99 -5.12 5.50
N ALA A 31 -0.11 -4.39 5.28
CA ALA A 31 -0.39 -3.73 4.01
C ALA A 31 0.67 -2.68 3.71
N TYR A 32 0.94 -1.77 4.65
CA TYR A 32 1.96 -0.72 4.49
C TYR A 32 3.38 -1.28 4.35
N GLN A 33 3.72 -2.33 5.08
CA GLN A 33 5.00 -3.02 4.91
C GLN A 33 5.13 -3.61 3.50
N HIS A 34 4.05 -4.20 2.97
CA HIS A 34 4.05 -4.72 1.60
C HIS A 34 4.19 -3.60 0.57
N VAL A 35 3.46 -2.49 0.74
CA VAL A 35 3.56 -1.29 -0.09
C VAL A 35 5.00 -0.78 -0.16
N ARG A 36 5.65 -0.56 0.98
CA ARG A 36 7.03 -0.06 1.04
C ARG A 36 8.01 -1.01 0.36
N ASN A 37 7.85 -2.32 0.57
CA ASN A 37 8.69 -3.33 -0.06
C ASN A 37 8.50 -3.36 -1.59
N ALA A 38 7.24 -3.32 -2.05
CA ALA A 38 6.91 -3.36 -3.47
C ALA A 38 7.40 -2.11 -4.22
N LEU A 39 7.14 -0.92 -3.65
CA LEU A 39 7.61 0.34 -4.19
C LEU A 39 9.15 0.44 -4.17
N GLY A 40 9.79 -0.12 -3.14
CA GLY A 40 11.25 -0.25 -3.09
C GLY A 40 11.84 -1.25 -4.08
N SER A 41 11.04 -2.19 -4.60
CA SER A 41 11.48 -3.27 -5.49
C SER A 41 11.17 -3.01 -6.97
N GLY A 42 10.39 -1.97 -7.29
CA GLY A 42 10.14 -1.54 -8.67
C GLY A 42 8.69 -1.22 -9.03
N ALA A 43 7.73 -1.31 -8.10
CA ALA A 43 6.38 -0.78 -8.35
C ALA A 43 6.41 0.75 -8.35
N ASP A 44 5.62 1.39 -9.23
CA ASP A 44 5.54 2.85 -9.31
C ASP A 44 4.56 3.43 -8.28
N THR A 45 3.40 2.79 -8.14
CA THR A 45 2.36 3.22 -7.21
C THR A 45 1.69 2.02 -6.54
N ALA A 46 1.22 2.24 -5.31
CA ALA A 46 0.54 1.27 -4.51
C ALA A 46 -0.72 1.89 -3.91
N ARG A 47 -1.88 1.38 -4.31
CA ARG A 47 -3.18 1.85 -3.82
C ARG A 47 -3.63 0.97 -2.67
N ILE A 48 -3.90 1.59 -1.53
CA ILE A 48 -4.38 0.95 -0.31
C ILE A 48 -5.89 1.15 -0.24
N MET A 49 -6.60 0.03 -0.14
CA MET A 49 -8.04 -0.03 0.02
C MET A 49 -8.38 -0.65 1.37
N GLN A 50 -9.34 -0.05 2.05
CA GLN A 50 -9.83 -0.49 3.35
C GLN A 50 -11.30 -0.89 3.23
N TRP A 51 -11.66 -2.04 3.80
CA TRP A 51 -13.05 -2.43 3.91
C TRP A 51 -13.70 -1.78 5.12
N GLU A 52 -14.65 -0.88 4.87
CA GLU A 52 -15.43 -0.21 5.91
C GLU A 52 -16.88 -0.08 5.49
N ASN A 53 -17.82 -0.23 6.43
CA ASN A 53 -19.25 -0.05 6.18
C ASN A 53 -19.81 -0.92 5.03
N GLY A 54 -19.24 -2.11 4.83
CA GLY A 54 -19.71 -3.05 3.83
C GLY A 54 -19.28 -2.76 2.40
N ARG A 55 -18.29 -1.87 2.20
CA ARG A 55 -17.67 -1.61 0.90
C ARG A 55 -16.17 -1.40 1.04
N TRP A 56 -15.45 -1.59 -0.06
CA TRP A 56 -14.07 -1.16 -0.15
C TRP A 56 -13.99 0.34 -0.40
N TRP A 57 -13.19 1.01 0.41
CA TRP A 57 -12.87 2.41 0.30
C TRP A 57 -11.42 2.58 -0.08
N HIS A 58 -11.15 3.52 -0.97
CA HIS A 58 -9.79 3.96 -1.21
C HIS A 58 -9.33 4.75 0.03
N PHE A 59 -8.31 4.22 0.70
CA PHE A 59 -7.72 4.85 1.88
C PHE A 59 -6.64 5.84 1.46
N GLU A 60 -5.65 5.36 0.70
CA GLU A 60 -4.49 6.15 0.28
C GLU A 60 -3.86 5.53 -0.98
N THR A 61 -3.18 6.34 -1.79
CA THR A 61 -2.26 5.87 -2.83
C THR A 61 -0.87 6.38 -2.49
N VAL A 62 0.09 5.45 -2.40
CA VAL A 62 1.49 5.74 -2.11
C VAL A 62 2.31 5.59 -3.39
N THR A 63 3.19 6.53 -3.68
CA THR A 63 4.10 6.46 -4.82
C THR A 63 5.50 6.00 -4.41
N ALA A 64 6.25 5.46 -5.37
CA ALA A 64 7.65 5.12 -5.16
C ALA A 64 8.45 6.35 -4.69
N GLU A 65 8.15 7.54 -5.23
CA GLU A 65 8.80 8.80 -4.86
C GLU A 65 8.60 9.13 -3.38
N GLU A 66 7.40 8.96 -2.84
CA GLU A 66 7.12 9.19 -1.42
C GLU A 66 7.91 8.24 -0.52
N VAL A 67 8.01 6.96 -0.91
CA VAL A 67 8.81 5.98 -0.17
C VAL A 67 10.30 6.30 -0.26
N GLN A 68 10.81 6.72 -1.42
CA GLN A 68 12.20 7.13 -1.56
C GLN A 68 12.50 8.41 -0.77
N ALA A 69 11.59 9.39 -0.79
CA ALA A 69 11.71 10.61 0.00
C ALA A 69 11.72 10.31 1.50
N ALA A 70 10.83 9.44 1.98
CA ALA A 70 10.82 9.00 3.38
C ALA A 70 12.12 8.28 3.77
N ARG A 71 12.66 7.42 2.89
CA ARG A 71 13.96 6.76 3.11
C ARG A 71 15.14 7.74 3.10
N ALA A 72 15.10 8.74 2.24
CA ALA A 72 16.13 9.78 2.18
C ALA A 72 16.11 10.66 3.44
N ALA A 73 14.92 11.02 3.94
CA ALA A 73 14.76 11.78 5.17
C ALA A 73 15.31 11.02 6.39
N ASP A 74 15.04 9.72 6.51
CA ASP A 74 15.57 8.86 7.58
C ASP A 74 17.11 8.80 7.54
N ARG A 75 17.71 8.73 6.35
CA ARG A 75 19.17 8.71 6.19
C ARG A 75 19.82 10.08 6.47
N SER A 76 19.12 11.19 6.20
CA SER A 76 19.66 12.56 6.36
C SER A 76 19.59 13.07 7.81
N GLY A 77 18.84 12.40 8.69
CA GLY A 77 18.74 12.72 10.12
C GLY A 77 19.93 12.22 10.97
N ALA A 78 20.87 11.48 10.39
CA ALA A 78 22.11 11.07 11.04
C ALA A 78 23.22 12.10 10.78
N LYS A 79 23.17 13.27 11.43
CA LYS A 79 24.31 14.18 11.52
C LYS A 79 24.38 14.85 12.87
#